data_AF-A0A2E5ZTP2-F1
#
_entry.id   AF-A0A2E5ZTP2-F1
#
_cell.length_a   1.000
_cell.length_b   1.000
_cell.length_c   1.000
_cell.angle_alpha   90.00
_cell.angle_beta   90.00
_cell.angle_gamma   90.00
#
_symmetry.space_group_name_H-M   'P 1'
#
loop_
_entity.id
_entity.type
_entity.pdbx_description
1 polymer ?
#
loop_
_entity_poly.entity_id
_entity_poly.type
_entity_poly.pdbx_seq_one_letter_code
_entity_poly.pdbx_strand_id
1 'polypeptide(L)'
;VITFIAESEFVGSAAYKAIEKAAELIDMNKHSGTHPRMGATDVCPLIPVSNVTMEECIEIAQKLGEKVGTELNIPIYLYEAAATNKERQNLANIRSGEYEGLSKKLKDLNWKPDFGPNKPNLKSGATAIGAREFLIAYNINLNTTDRTYANEIAYELRERGRWKRINQKDSFYYKGDIVNFAEGYYPDGNSDYVGKTIKEIENYYQVNGRNFRERYKSLGLDPDNLIGKPVYKDGKFTHVKGLGWVIPEYNRAQISMNLTNYKISSIHDIYDAACEEAEKRGLRVTGSEIVGLIPYQAIESAGKHYLKKMGKSPGIPPIDLVNIAIQSLGLSDVTDFNPSDKVLGMPKINGELANRVTFDLIDEVSRDSPAPGGGSVAALSGSLGVALGVMVANLCISKSGFEENKKELGSIAEDGQEIKEFLVNAIDEDTNAFDEVIKAMRMPKDSDTDKKLRDKKMQEGYKVATEVPLKTVEYCCKSLKICERISELMDVSMASDVGSGAYMSIAGAQSAAYNVRINLNSIKDEKYVNKVEAKLNLILSDCERLLENISKKVEEKM
;
A
#
# COMPACT_ATOMS: atom_id res chain seq x y z
N VAL A 1 21.75 2.62 -4.66
CA VAL A 1 20.63 2.04 -3.87
C VAL A 1 20.22 0.75 -4.54
N ILE A 2 19.95 -0.31 -3.78
CA ILE A 2 19.45 -1.60 -4.30
C ILE A 2 18.08 -1.83 -3.65
N THR A 3 17.10 -2.27 -4.45
CA THR A 3 15.76 -2.62 -3.98
C THR A 3 15.44 -4.05 -4.39
N PHE A 4 14.99 -4.86 -3.44
CA PHE A 4 14.49 -6.22 -3.70
C PHE A 4 13.30 -6.49 -2.77
N ILE A 5 12.47 -7.47 -3.16
CA ILE A 5 11.31 -7.92 -2.39
C ILE A 5 11.47 -9.42 -2.17
N ALA A 6 11.13 -9.87 -0.97
CA ALA A 6 11.10 -11.27 -0.60
C ALA A 6 10.04 -11.46 0.49
N GLU A 7 9.62 -12.71 0.70
CA GLU A 7 8.82 -13.07 1.87
C GLU A 7 9.57 -12.75 3.16
N SER A 8 8.82 -12.48 4.23
CA SER A 8 9.35 -11.99 5.51
C SER A 8 10.41 -12.95 6.11
N GLU A 9 10.27 -14.25 5.89
CA GLU A 9 11.22 -15.25 6.38
C GLU A 9 12.59 -15.21 5.66
N PHE A 10 12.65 -14.73 4.40
CA PHE A 10 13.87 -14.73 3.60
C PHE A 10 14.54 -13.36 3.50
N VAL A 11 13.78 -12.26 3.66
CA VAL A 11 14.27 -10.90 3.41
C VAL A 11 15.48 -10.53 4.28
N GLY A 12 15.48 -10.93 5.56
CA GLY A 12 16.60 -10.70 6.47
C GLY A 12 17.87 -11.45 6.05
N SER A 13 17.74 -12.71 5.62
CA SER A 13 18.86 -13.52 5.13
C SER A 13 19.44 -12.96 3.82
N ALA A 14 18.57 -12.51 2.91
CA ALA A 14 19.00 -11.86 1.67
C ALA A 14 19.73 -10.54 1.94
N ALA A 15 19.20 -9.70 2.83
CA ALA A 15 19.84 -8.44 3.25
C ALA A 15 21.21 -8.69 3.90
N TYR A 16 21.32 -9.69 4.77
CA TYR A 16 22.59 -10.11 5.37
C TYR A 16 23.63 -10.44 4.28
N LYS A 17 23.26 -11.24 3.27
CA LYS A 17 24.17 -11.60 2.18
C LYS A 17 24.62 -10.41 1.35
N ALA A 18 23.75 -9.43 1.12
CA ALA A 18 24.12 -8.19 0.47
C ALA A 18 25.12 -7.37 1.31
N ILE A 19 24.91 -7.26 2.62
CA ILE A 19 25.80 -6.53 3.54
C ILE A 19 27.16 -7.24 3.65
N GLU A 20 27.17 -8.57 3.79
CA GLU A 20 28.37 -9.40 3.79
C GLU A 20 29.19 -9.15 2.52
N LYS A 21 28.53 -9.19 1.35
CA LYS A 21 29.22 -8.96 0.08
C LYS A 21 29.73 -7.53 -0.07
N ALA A 22 28.98 -6.54 0.41
CA ALA A 22 29.42 -5.15 0.42
C ALA A 22 30.66 -4.95 1.32
N ALA A 23 30.71 -5.59 2.49
CA ALA A 23 31.85 -5.55 3.40
C ALA A 23 33.11 -6.23 2.81
N GLU A 24 32.93 -7.24 1.96
CA GLU A 24 34.03 -7.85 1.21
C GLU A 24 34.59 -6.93 0.11
N LEU A 25 33.71 -6.28 -0.65
CA LEU A 25 34.07 -5.59 -1.89
C LEU A 25 34.42 -4.10 -1.70
N ILE A 26 33.85 -3.44 -0.69
CA ILE A 26 33.97 -1.99 -0.50
C ILE A 26 34.94 -1.70 0.64
N ASP A 27 35.91 -0.81 0.38
CA ASP A 27 36.84 -0.27 1.37
C ASP A 27 36.56 1.22 1.58
N MET A 28 35.92 1.54 2.71
CA MET A 28 35.50 2.90 3.06
C MET A 28 36.67 3.87 3.21
N ASN A 29 37.89 3.40 3.48
CA ASN A 29 39.07 4.27 3.54
C ASN A 29 39.42 4.91 2.19
N LYS A 30 38.95 4.30 1.09
CA LYS A 30 39.18 4.77 -0.28
C LYS A 30 37.94 5.41 -0.89
N HIS A 31 36.83 5.43 -0.15
CA HIS A 31 35.54 5.87 -0.66
C HIS A 31 35.28 7.35 -0.34
N SER A 32 35.00 8.13 -1.38
CA SER A 32 34.50 9.51 -1.28
C SER A 32 33.25 9.68 -2.14
N GLY A 33 32.36 10.58 -1.73
CA GLY A 33 31.11 10.84 -2.44
C GLY A 33 30.47 12.14 -1.95
N THR A 34 29.58 12.72 -2.77
CA THR A 34 28.86 13.96 -2.44
C THR A 34 27.71 13.75 -1.45
N HIS A 35 27.22 12.51 -1.33
CA HIS A 35 26.18 12.16 -0.36
C HIS A 35 26.78 11.71 0.98
N PRO A 36 26.22 12.17 2.12
CA PRO A 36 26.66 11.74 3.44
C PRO A 36 26.56 10.23 3.61
N ARG A 37 27.63 9.62 4.15
CA ARG A 37 27.74 8.17 4.33
C ARG A 37 28.58 7.81 5.55
N MET A 38 28.26 6.71 6.21
CA MET A 38 29.06 6.20 7.34
C MET A 38 29.52 4.75 7.17
N GLY A 39 29.11 4.03 6.13
CA GLY A 39 29.57 2.66 5.89
C GLY A 39 29.39 2.16 4.47
N ALA A 40 30.02 1.03 4.19
CA ALA A 40 29.93 0.31 2.90
C ALA A 40 28.48 -0.05 2.58
N THR A 41 27.73 -0.46 3.60
CA THR A 41 26.27 -0.35 3.62
C THR A 41 25.91 0.75 4.63
N ASP A 42 25.49 1.91 4.14
CA ASP A 42 25.14 3.07 4.98
C ASP A 42 23.85 2.79 5.77
N VAL A 43 22.80 2.36 5.08
CA VAL A 43 21.48 2.09 5.66
C VAL A 43 20.80 0.91 4.97
N CYS A 44 20.15 0.04 5.76
CA CYS A 44 19.33 -1.09 5.32
C CYS A 44 17.93 -1.01 5.95
N PRO A 45 16.95 -0.38 5.29
CA PRO A 45 15.57 -0.35 5.74
C PRO A 45 14.78 -1.60 5.35
N LEU A 46 13.97 -2.09 6.28
CA LEU A 46 12.93 -3.09 6.10
C LEU A 46 11.59 -2.35 6.00
N ILE A 47 10.80 -2.65 4.97
CA ILE A 47 9.59 -1.88 4.64
C ILE A 47 8.45 -2.88 4.41
N PRO A 48 7.31 -2.77 5.12
CA PRO A 48 6.16 -3.61 4.87
C PRO A 48 5.53 -3.24 3.51
N VAL A 49 5.20 -4.25 2.70
CA VAL A 49 4.59 -4.06 1.36
C VAL A 49 3.17 -4.61 1.32
N SER A 50 2.99 -5.92 1.54
CA SER A 50 1.69 -6.58 1.55
C SER A 50 1.69 -7.69 2.59
N ASN A 51 0.60 -7.79 3.37
CA ASN A 51 0.39 -8.82 4.38
C ASN A 51 1.51 -8.97 5.42
N VAL A 52 2.25 -7.89 5.69
CA VAL A 52 3.32 -7.84 6.69
C VAL A 52 3.17 -6.55 7.51
N THR A 53 3.35 -6.65 8.81
CA THR A 53 3.22 -5.56 9.77
C THR A 53 4.54 -4.79 9.97
N MET A 54 4.45 -3.60 10.58
CA MET A 54 5.65 -2.85 10.97
C MET A 54 6.42 -3.59 12.07
N GLU A 55 5.70 -4.22 13.00
CA GLU A 55 6.23 -5.00 14.10
C GLU A 55 7.10 -6.16 13.60
N GLU A 56 6.61 -6.93 12.64
CA GLU A 56 7.41 -7.98 11.99
C GLU A 56 8.67 -7.41 11.31
N CYS A 57 8.58 -6.26 10.64
CA CYS A 57 9.75 -5.61 10.05
C CYS A 57 10.77 -5.17 11.11
N ILE A 58 10.31 -4.69 12.27
CA ILE A 58 11.18 -4.31 13.40
C ILE A 58 11.90 -5.56 13.94
N GLU A 59 11.20 -6.66 14.13
CA GLU A 59 11.81 -7.92 14.59
C GLU A 59 12.89 -8.41 13.63
N ILE A 60 12.61 -8.36 12.31
CA ILE A 60 13.60 -8.74 11.29
C ILE A 60 14.81 -7.80 11.34
N ALA A 61 14.59 -6.48 11.46
CA ALA A 61 15.66 -5.50 11.55
C ALA A 61 16.56 -5.73 12.78
N GLN A 62 15.98 -6.07 13.92
CA GLN A 62 16.70 -6.40 15.16
C GLN A 62 17.55 -7.67 14.97
N LYS A 63 16.95 -8.77 14.50
CA LYS A 63 17.65 -10.05 14.24
C LYS A 63 18.77 -9.88 13.21
N LEU A 64 18.53 -9.12 12.16
CA LEU A 64 19.54 -8.79 11.14
C LEU A 64 20.68 -7.96 11.75
N GLY A 65 20.35 -6.93 12.53
CA GLY A 65 21.35 -6.08 13.20
C GLY A 65 22.25 -6.86 14.16
N GLU A 66 21.67 -7.74 14.96
CA GLU A 66 22.43 -8.62 15.85
C GLU A 66 23.38 -9.54 15.07
N LYS A 67 22.87 -10.18 14.01
CA LYS A 67 23.65 -11.10 13.18
C LYS A 67 24.80 -10.39 12.45
N VAL A 68 24.54 -9.25 11.81
CA VAL A 68 25.56 -8.45 11.13
C VAL A 68 26.59 -7.95 12.14
N GLY A 69 26.14 -7.43 13.29
CA GLY A 69 27.03 -6.92 14.32
C GLY A 69 27.97 -7.98 14.89
N THR A 70 27.46 -9.20 15.08
CA THR A 70 28.20 -10.33 15.66
C THR A 70 29.11 -11.01 14.65
N GLU A 71 28.59 -11.37 13.47
CA GLU A 71 29.33 -12.18 12.50
C GLU A 71 30.30 -11.35 11.65
N LEU A 72 29.93 -10.10 11.31
CA LEU A 72 30.76 -9.24 10.44
C LEU A 72 31.57 -8.20 11.22
N ASN A 73 31.40 -8.11 12.55
CA ASN A 73 32.07 -7.13 13.41
C ASN A 73 31.88 -5.68 12.94
N ILE A 74 30.66 -5.33 12.52
CA ILE A 74 30.28 -3.97 12.09
C ILE A 74 29.42 -3.32 13.19
N PRO A 75 29.71 -2.09 13.64
CA PRO A 75 28.83 -1.35 14.53
C PRO A 75 27.46 -1.09 13.89
N ILE A 76 26.38 -1.50 14.56
CA ILE A 76 25.01 -1.34 14.07
C ILE A 76 24.22 -0.36 14.93
N TYR A 77 23.51 0.55 14.26
CA TYR A 77 22.52 1.44 14.87
C TYR A 77 21.13 1.10 14.37
N LEU A 78 20.21 0.82 15.28
CA LEU A 78 18.80 0.69 14.95
C LEU A 78 18.18 2.08 14.74
N TYR A 79 17.38 2.24 13.69
CA TYR A 79 16.81 3.54 13.32
C TYR A 79 15.32 3.48 12.94
N GLU A 80 14.70 4.67 12.79
CA GLU A 80 13.26 4.84 12.53
C GLU A 80 12.40 4.04 13.53
N ALA A 81 11.47 3.19 13.07
CA ALA A 81 10.57 2.46 13.94
C ALA A 81 11.30 1.41 14.81
N ALA A 82 12.52 1.00 14.43
CA ALA A 82 13.35 0.09 15.21
C ALA A 82 14.28 0.82 16.21
N ALA A 83 14.31 2.15 16.21
CA ALA A 83 15.23 2.93 17.03
C ALA A 83 15.02 2.69 18.54
N THR A 84 16.12 2.48 19.26
CA THR A 84 16.10 2.25 20.72
C THR A 84 15.91 3.53 21.53
N ASN A 85 16.06 4.70 20.90
CA ASN A 85 15.80 6.00 21.50
C ASN A 85 15.39 7.05 20.44
N LYS A 86 14.85 8.18 20.90
CA LYS A 86 14.33 9.25 20.03
C LYS A 86 15.40 9.86 19.12
N GLU A 87 16.64 9.99 19.58
CA GLU A 87 17.71 10.62 18.77
C GLU A 87 18.09 9.77 17.55
N ARG A 88 17.96 8.44 17.65
CA ARG A 88 18.25 7.48 16.58
C ARG A 88 17.12 7.31 15.57
N GLN A 89 15.93 7.84 15.82
CA GLN A 89 14.85 7.79 14.83
C GLN A 89 15.25 8.48 13.52
N ASN A 90 15.91 9.64 13.61
CA ASN A 90 16.39 10.37 12.44
C ASN A 90 17.77 9.87 11.99
N LEU A 91 17.81 9.26 10.81
CA LEU A 91 19.04 8.76 10.21
C LEU A 91 20.13 9.85 10.04
N ALA A 92 19.78 11.13 9.89
CA ALA A 92 20.76 12.21 9.80
C ALA A 92 21.54 12.39 11.12
N ASN A 93 20.91 12.16 12.28
CA ASN A 93 21.58 12.22 13.57
C ASN A 93 22.61 11.08 13.68
N ILE A 94 22.19 9.86 13.29
CA ILE A 94 23.09 8.69 13.25
C ILE A 94 24.25 8.91 12.28
N ARG A 95 24.02 9.56 11.13
CA ARG A 95 25.06 9.85 10.14
C ARG A 95 25.87 11.12 10.41
N SER A 96 25.54 11.89 11.46
CA SER A 96 26.26 13.13 11.76
C SER A 96 27.75 12.86 11.97
N GLY A 97 28.60 13.59 11.24
CA GLY A 97 30.05 13.38 11.21
C GLY A 97 30.52 12.32 10.21
N GLU A 98 29.61 11.62 9.53
CA GLU A 98 29.90 10.64 8.46
C GLU A 98 30.90 9.54 8.89
N TYR A 99 31.55 8.89 7.93
CA TYR A 99 32.58 7.88 8.17
C TYR A 99 33.76 8.43 8.99
N GLU A 100 34.24 9.64 8.66
CA GLU A 100 35.40 10.28 9.30
C GLU A 100 35.16 10.57 10.78
N GLY A 101 33.92 10.85 11.16
CA GLY A 101 33.51 11.14 12.53
C GLY A 101 33.24 9.91 13.41
N LEU A 102 33.19 8.70 12.84
CA LEU A 102 32.81 7.48 13.59
C LEU A 102 33.69 7.22 14.80
N SER A 103 35.01 7.39 14.66
CA SER A 103 35.96 7.16 15.76
C SER A 103 35.74 8.11 16.94
N LYS A 104 35.24 9.32 16.68
CA LYS A 104 34.87 10.29 17.73
C LYS A 104 33.51 9.92 18.31
N LYS A 105 32.54 9.57 17.46
CA LYS A 105 31.18 9.19 17.85
C LYS A 105 31.16 8.00 18.80
N LEU A 106 31.90 6.93 18.52
CA LEU A 106 31.94 5.71 19.33
C LEU A 106 32.58 5.90 20.73
N LYS A 107 33.25 7.03 20.97
CA LYS A 107 33.74 7.41 22.31
C LYS A 107 32.66 8.03 23.18
N ASP A 108 31.58 8.55 22.57
CA ASP A 108 30.44 9.09 23.28
C ASP A 108 29.51 7.94 23.73
N LEU A 109 29.25 7.85 25.04
CA LEU A 109 28.41 6.83 25.63
C LEU A 109 26.97 6.85 25.08
N ASN A 110 26.47 8.01 24.67
CA ASN A 110 25.13 8.15 24.08
C ASN A 110 25.04 7.49 22.69
N TRP A 111 26.18 7.36 22.01
CA TRP A 111 26.31 6.80 20.66
C TRP A 111 26.90 5.39 20.64
N LYS A 112 26.83 4.65 21.76
CA LYS A 112 27.15 3.22 21.78
C LYS A 112 26.25 2.45 20.80
N PRO A 113 26.79 1.63 19.87
CA PRO A 113 26.01 0.83 18.93
C PRO A 113 24.99 -0.07 19.64
N ASP A 114 23.86 -0.34 18.98
CA ASP A 114 22.85 -1.29 19.46
C ASP A 114 23.39 -2.72 19.39
N PHE A 115 24.09 -3.05 18.29
CA PHE A 115 24.76 -4.34 18.11
C PHE A 115 26.18 -4.17 17.55
N GLY A 116 26.98 -5.22 17.70
CA GLY A 116 28.37 -5.25 17.25
C GLY A 116 29.35 -4.50 18.17
N PRO A 117 30.62 -4.39 17.76
CA PRO A 117 31.66 -3.82 18.60
C PRO A 117 31.53 -2.30 18.75
N ASN A 118 31.83 -1.76 19.94
CA ASN A 118 32.00 -0.30 20.14
C ASN A 118 33.36 0.19 19.63
N LYS A 119 33.72 -0.18 18.39
CA LYS A 119 34.96 0.19 17.69
C LYS A 119 34.67 0.32 16.20
N PRO A 120 35.25 1.29 15.49
CA PRO A 120 34.99 1.45 14.07
C PRO A 120 35.53 0.24 13.30
N ASN A 121 34.72 -0.30 12.39
CA ASN A 121 35.23 -1.21 11.38
C ASN A 121 35.89 -0.36 10.29
N LEU A 122 37.22 -0.37 10.20
CA LEU A 122 37.95 0.52 9.28
C LEU A 122 37.63 0.23 7.81
N LYS A 123 37.29 -1.01 7.46
CA LYS A 123 36.99 -1.34 6.06
C LYS A 123 35.55 -0.97 5.70
N SER A 124 34.60 -1.30 6.59
CA SER A 124 33.17 -1.22 6.28
C SER A 124 32.42 -0.06 6.94
N GLY A 125 33.02 0.63 7.90
CA GLY A 125 32.38 1.72 8.66
C GLY A 125 31.35 1.22 9.67
N ALA A 126 30.18 1.85 9.68
CA ALA A 126 29.02 1.48 10.50
C ALA A 126 27.76 1.40 9.63
N THR A 127 26.75 0.64 10.07
CA THR A 127 25.51 0.45 9.30
C THR A 127 24.29 0.79 10.16
N ALA A 128 23.35 1.55 9.59
CA ALA A 128 22.03 1.73 10.17
C ALA A 128 21.07 0.66 9.64
N ILE A 129 20.38 -0.06 10.52
CA ILE A 129 19.36 -1.05 10.12
C ILE A 129 18.06 -0.69 10.81
N GLY A 130 16.93 -0.73 10.12
CA GLY A 130 15.68 -0.35 10.76
C GLY A 130 14.46 -0.70 9.95
N ALA A 131 13.31 -0.36 10.50
CA ALA A 131 12.02 -0.53 9.84
C ALA A 131 11.36 0.83 9.66
N ARG A 132 10.74 1.07 8.51
CA ARG A 132 10.05 2.32 8.22
C ARG A 132 8.94 2.14 7.20
N GLU A 133 8.04 3.12 7.17
CA GLU A 133 7.03 3.20 6.11
C GLU A 133 7.68 3.42 4.73
N PHE A 134 6.94 3.03 3.69
CA PHE A 134 7.37 3.18 2.31
C PHE A 134 7.55 4.67 1.98
N LEU A 135 8.69 5.00 1.38
CA LEU A 135 8.99 6.37 0.95
C LEU A 135 8.74 6.47 -0.56
N ILE A 136 7.85 7.38 -0.95
CA ILE A 136 7.58 7.68 -2.36
C ILE A 136 8.34 8.96 -2.72
N ALA A 137 9.26 8.86 -3.67
CA ALA A 137 9.91 10.02 -4.27
C ALA A 137 9.06 10.49 -5.45
N TYR A 138 8.48 11.68 -5.32
CA TYR A 138 7.47 12.21 -6.20
C TYR A 138 7.86 13.63 -6.64
N ASN A 139 8.01 13.83 -7.95
CA ASN A 139 8.34 15.13 -8.52
C ASN A 139 7.12 15.68 -9.26
N ILE A 140 6.77 16.94 -9.03
CA ILE A 140 5.67 17.63 -9.73
C ILE A 140 6.28 18.67 -10.67
N ASN A 141 5.93 18.61 -11.95
CA ASN A 141 6.53 19.40 -13.02
C ASN A 141 5.81 20.75 -13.16
N LEU A 142 6.58 21.82 -13.32
CA LEU A 142 6.07 23.17 -13.55
C LEU A 142 6.45 23.68 -14.94
N ASN A 143 5.61 24.52 -15.52
CA ASN A 143 5.84 25.19 -16.80
C ASN A 143 6.86 26.36 -16.73
N THR A 144 7.95 26.19 -15.98
CA THR A 144 9.00 27.19 -15.79
C THR A 144 10.34 26.50 -15.54
N THR A 145 11.46 27.20 -15.75
CA THR A 145 12.81 26.74 -15.35
C THR A 145 13.32 27.47 -14.11
N ASP A 146 12.53 28.39 -13.54
CA ASP A 146 12.93 29.11 -12.35
C ASP A 146 12.66 28.29 -11.08
N ARG A 147 13.75 27.81 -10.50
CA ARG A 147 13.80 27.05 -9.25
C ARG A 147 13.14 27.76 -8.06
N THR A 148 13.09 29.09 -8.08
CA THR A 148 12.53 29.89 -6.99
C THR A 148 11.05 29.57 -6.80
N TYR A 149 10.31 29.46 -7.90
CA TYR A 149 8.88 29.12 -7.86
C TYR A 149 8.63 27.71 -7.32
N ALA A 150 9.43 26.74 -7.75
CA ALA A 150 9.33 25.38 -7.26
C ALA A 150 9.61 25.29 -5.75
N ASN A 151 10.60 26.05 -5.24
CA ASN A 151 10.88 26.11 -3.80
C ASN A 151 9.74 26.73 -3.00
N GLU A 152 9.15 27.81 -3.50
CA GLU A 152 8.04 28.48 -2.82
C GLU A 152 6.85 27.54 -2.63
N ILE A 153 6.48 26.80 -3.68
CA ILE A 153 5.40 25.81 -3.59
C ILE A 153 5.83 24.66 -2.67
N ALA A 154 7.04 24.12 -2.83
CA ALA A 154 7.56 23.06 -1.96
C ALA A 154 7.52 23.43 -0.47
N TYR A 155 7.80 24.69 -0.14
CA TYR A 155 7.82 25.15 1.25
C TYR A 155 6.42 25.37 1.84
N GLU A 156 5.41 25.65 1.01
CA GLU A 156 4.03 25.70 1.47
C GLU A 156 3.47 24.27 1.70
N LEU A 157 3.95 23.28 0.95
CA LEU A 157 3.47 21.90 1.05
C LEU A 157 4.18 21.06 2.12
N ARG A 158 5.52 21.14 2.22
CA ARG A 158 6.32 20.24 3.09
C ARG A 158 6.14 20.54 4.57
N GLU A 159 6.31 19.54 5.42
CA GLU A 159 6.13 19.63 6.88
C GLU A 159 7.00 20.69 7.56
N ARG A 160 8.25 20.85 7.08
CA ARG A 160 9.16 21.89 7.57
C ARG A 160 8.60 23.31 7.36
N GLY A 161 7.72 23.48 6.38
CA GLY A 161 7.14 24.76 6.04
C GLY A 161 8.19 25.74 5.51
N ARG A 162 7.97 27.02 5.85
CA ARG A 162 8.79 28.17 5.49
C ARG A 162 8.98 29.14 6.64
N TRP A 163 9.87 30.09 6.47
CA TRP A 163 9.92 31.25 7.35
C TRP A 163 8.66 32.10 7.19
N LYS A 164 8.08 32.51 8.33
CA LYS A 164 6.99 33.47 8.38
C LYS A 164 7.48 34.79 7.81
N ARG A 165 6.68 35.36 6.90
CA ARG A 165 6.97 36.64 6.26
C ARG A 165 5.75 37.55 6.29
N ILE A 166 6.00 38.83 6.50
CA ILE A 166 4.99 39.91 6.51
C ILE A 166 5.24 40.89 5.36
N ASN A 167 4.34 41.86 5.17
CA ASN A 167 4.46 42.91 4.13
C ASN A 167 4.60 42.37 2.69
N GLN A 168 3.91 41.27 2.39
CA GLN A 168 3.92 40.68 1.06
C GLN A 168 3.21 41.58 0.05
N LYS A 169 3.84 41.79 -1.11
CA LYS A 169 3.34 42.70 -2.16
C LYS A 169 2.67 41.99 -3.33
N ASP A 170 2.87 40.68 -3.45
CA ASP A 170 2.28 39.82 -4.48
C ASP A 170 2.14 38.37 -3.97
N SER A 171 1.82 37.42 -4.85
CA SER A 171 1.65 36.00 -4.51
C SER A 171 2.95 35.25 -4.20
N PHE A 172 4.11 35.92 -4.28
CA PHE A 172 5.42 35.33 -3.99
C PHE A 172 5.90 35.70 -2.58
N TYR A 173 5.94 34.70 -1.71
CA TYR A 173 6.22 34.90 -0.30
C TYR A 173 7.64 35.39 -0.04
N TYR A 174 8.63 34.93 -0.82
CA TYR A 174 10.03 35.33 -0.65
C TYR A 174 10.28 36.84 -0.72
N LYS A 175 9.34 37.64 -1.26
CA LYS A 175 9.43 39.10 -1.36
C LYS A 175 9.00 39.86 -0.10
N GLY A 176 8.41 39.18 0.89
CA GLY A 176 8.05 39.79 2.18
C GLY A 176 9.21 39.80 3.17
N ASP A 177 9.06 40.55 4.27
CA ASP A 177 10.08 40.66 5.32
C ASP A 177 10.05 39.43 6.25
N ILE A 178 11.23 38.88 6.58
CA ILE A 178 11.33 37.73 7.49
C ILE A 178 10.96 38.17 8.90
N VAL A 179 10.07 37.41 9.54
CA VAL A 179 9.75 37.57 10.95
C VAL A 179 10.75 36.78 11.78
N ASN A 180 11.52 37.47 12.60
CA ASN A 180 12.45 36.87 13.56
C ASN A 180 11.91 37.05 14.99
N PHE A 181 12.29 36.13 15.89
CA PHE A 181 12.07 36.33 17.32
C PHE A 181 12.92 37.49 17.84
N ALA A 182 12.34 38.27 18.74
CA ALA A 182 13.03 39.34 19.45
C ALA A 182 12.58 39.39 20.91
N GLU A 183 13.34 40.08 21.76
CA GLU A 183 12.98 40.24 23.16
C GLU A 183 11.60 40.93 23.28
N GLY A 184 10.68 40.33 24.04
CA GLY A 184 9.30 40.80 24.12
C GLY A 184 8.41 40.46 22.91
N TYR A 185 8.93 39.72 21.92
CA TYR A 185 8.24 39.43 20.66
C TYR A 185 8.41 37.96 20.22
N TYR A 186 7.43 37.13 20.57
CA TYR A 186 7.35 35.70 20.27
C TYR A 186 6.10 35.37 19.45
N PRO A 187 6.11 35.65 18.14
CA PRO A 187 4.95 35.42 17.27
C PRO A 187 4.75 33.92 16.98
N ASP A 188 3.49 33.49 16.85
CA ASP A 188 3.17 32.20 16.24
C ASP A 188 3.44 32.24 14.73
N GLY A 189 3.86 31.11 14.18
CA GLY A 189 4.06 30.92 12.76
C GLY A 189 2.78 30.84 11.93
N ASN A 190 1.72 30.31 12.53
CA ASN A 190 0.50 29.89 11.82
C ASN A 190 -0.72 30.77 12.10
N SER A 191 -0.58 31.77 12.97
CA SER A 191 -1.61 32.75 13.30
C SER A 191 -1.02 34.13 13.53
N ASP A 192 -1.88 35.10 13.84
CA ASP A 192 -1.47 36.47 14.20
C ASP A 192 -1.14 36.63 15.69
N TYR A 193 -1.16 35.54 16.47
CA TYR A 193 -0.83 35.59 17.90
C TYR A 193 0.64 35.98 18.12
N VAL A 194 0.89 36.82 19.13
CA VAL A 194 2.22 37.22 19.57
C VAL A 194 2.30 37.17 21.09
N GLY A 195 3.14 36.27 21.61
CA GLY A 195 3.47 36.22 23.03
C GLY A 195 4.56 37.24 23.38
N LYS A 196 4.54 37.79 24.59
CA LYS A 196 5.60 38.67 25.11
C LYS A 196 6.75 37.87 25.73
N THR A 197 6.49 36.65 26.14
CA THR A 197 7.48 35.76 26.77
C THR A 197 7.47 34.38 26.13
N ILE A 198 8.56 33.63 26.29
CA ILE A 198 8.64 32.23 25.82
C ILE A 198 7.53 31.36 26.46
N LYS A 199 7.19 31.61 27.72
CA LYS A 199 6.12 30.88 28.42
C LYS A 199 4.75 31.13 27.82
N GLU A 200 4.47 32.36 27.36
CA GLU A 200 3.21 32.70 26.72
C GLU A 200 3.02 31.95 25.39
N ILE A 201 4.06 31.91 24.53
CA ILE A 201 3.99 31.19 23.26
C ILE A 201 3.95 29.66 23.47
N GLU A 202 4.66 29.13 24.47
CA GLU A 202 4.58 27.72 24.86
C GLU A 202 3.17 27.33 25.30
N ASN A 203 2.55 28.14 26.18
CA ASN A 203 1.18 27.91 26.62
C ASN A 203 0.18 28.02 25.45
N TYR A 204 0.37 28.99 24.54
CA TYR A 204 -0.45 29.10 23.34
C TYR A 204 -0.35 27.85 22.47
N TYR A 205 0.85 27.29 22.26
CA TYR A 205 1.02 26.04 21.53
C TYR A 205 0.27 24.90 22.23
N GLN A 206 0.43 24.77 23.54
CA GLN A 206 -0.18 23.70 24.33
C GLN A 206 -1.71 23.72 24.27
N VAL A 207 -2.34 24.90 24.42
CA VAL A 207 -3.80 25.08 24.31
C VAL A 207 -4.32 24.70 22.92
N ASN A 208 -3.49 24.84 21.89
CA ASN A 208 -3.82 24.46 20.50
C ASN A 208 -3.31 23.04 20.13
N GLY A 209 -2.99 22.20 21.12
CA GLY A 209 -2.57 20.80 20.88
C GLY A 209 -1.19 20.65 20.20
N ARG A 210 -0.35 21.68 20.25
CA ARG A 210 1.01 21.71 19.67
C ARG A 210 2.07 21.80 20.77
N ASN A 211 3.30 21.45 20.44
CA ASN A 211 4.45 21.59 21.35
C ASN A 211 5.52 22.49 20.74
N PHE A 212 5.67 23.70 21.30
CA PHE A 212 6.61 24.71 20.80
C PHE A 212 8.06 24.22 20.85
N ARG A 213 8.47 23.65 21.99
CA ARG A 213 9.85 23.17 22.18
C ARG A 213 10.18 22.02 21.25
N GLU A 214 9.30 21.04 21.13
CA GLU A 214 9.51 19.90 20.21
C GLU A 214 9.53 20.37 18.75
N ARG A 215 8.69 21.34 18.37
CA ARG A 215 8.68 21.92 17.02
C ARG A 215 10.01 22.57 16.67
N TYR A 216 10.53 23.46 17.51
CA TYR A 216 11.78 24.16 17.20
C TYR A 216 13.01 23.23 17.29
N LYS A 217 12.99 22.23 18.19
CA LYS A 217 13.98 21.15 18.19
C LYS A 217 13.98 20.36 16.88
N SER A 218 12.80 20.01 16.34
CA SER A 218 12.72 19.26 15.07
C SER A 218 13.20 20.07 13.86
N LEU A 219 13.19 21.40 13.96
CA LEU A 219 13.78 22.31 12.98
C LEU A 219 15.31 22.47 13.12
N GLY A 220 15.92 21.84 14.13
CA GLY A 220 17.35 21.97 14.45
C GLY A 220 17.70 23.28 15.17
N LEU A 221 16.73 23.90 15.84
CA LEU A 221 16.91 25.12 16.62
C LEU A 221 16.81 24.81 18.11
N ASP A 222 17.61 25.52 18.90
CA ASP A 222 17.53 25.47 20.35
C ASP A 222 16.34 26.33 20.82
N PRO A 223 15.28 25.73 21.42
CA PRO A 223 14.12 26.49 21.88
C PRO A 223 14.45 27.53 22.94
N ASP A 224 15.55 27.34 23.69
CA ASP A 224 15.98 28.28 24.72
C ASP A 224 16.82 29.44 24.14
N ASN A 225 17.21 29.37 22.85
CA ASN A 225 18.00 30.40 22.17
C ASN A 225 17.46 30.71 20.76
N LEU A 226 16.26 31.31 20.72
CA LEU A 226 15.57 31.66 19.48
C LEU A 226 15.70 33.12 19.07
N ILE A 227 16.20 34.02 19.92
CA ILE A 227 16.32 35.45 19.57
C ILE A 227 17.18 35.65 18.32
N GLY A 228 16.66 36.44 17.37
CA GLY A 228 17.27 36.67 16.06
C GLY A 228 17.10 35.51 15.08
N LYS A 229 16.47 34.39 15.46
CA LYS A 229 16.14 33.27 14.56
C LYS A 229 14.79 33.50 13.87
N PRO A 230 14.60 32.97 12.65
CA PRO A 230 13.35 33.10 11.93
C PRO A 230 12.25 32.26 12.57
N VAL A 231 11.05 32.82 12.56
CA VAL A 231 9.80 32.15 12.96
C VAL A 231 9.35 31.30 11.78
N TYR A 232 8.90 30.07 12.03
CA TYR A 232 8.47 29.14 10.99
C TYR A 232 6.94 29.06 10.91
N LYS A 233 6.39 29.24 9.72
CA LYS A 233 5.03 28.83 9.35
C LYS A 233 5.09 27.38 8.88
N ASP A 234 4.21 26.53 9.41
CA ASP A 234 4.16 25.12 9.06
C ASP A 234 3.59 24.95 7.63
N GLY A 235 4.00 23.87 6.96
CA GLY A 235 3.42 23.53 5.66
C GLY A 235 2.09 22.78 5.79
N LYS A 236 1.40 22.61 4.67
CA LYS A 236 0.08 21.99 4.59
C LYS A 236 0.08 20.50 4.96
N PHE A 237 1.17 19.79 4.68
CA PHE A 237 1.27 18.33 4.88
C PHE A 237 2.33 17.97 5.92
N THR A 238 2.11 16.85 6.62
CA THR A 238 3.10 16.22 7.51
C THR A 238 3.65 14.97 6.84
N HIS A 239 4.78 14.44 7.30
CA HIS A 239 5.43 13.27 6.66
C HIS A 239 5.80 13.53 5.20
N VAL A 240 6.11 14.78 4.89
CA VAL A 240 6.45 15.25 3.55
C VAL A 240 7.67 16.14 3.67
N LYS A 241 8.74 15.76 2.98
CA LYS A 241 9.93 16.58 2.78
C LYS A 241 9.94 17.04 1.33
N GLY A 242 10.41 18.25 1.06
CA GLY A 242 10.48 18.70 -0.32
C GLY A 242 11.32 19.95 -0.54
N LEU A 243 11.71 20.14 -1.79
CA LEU A 243 12.48 21.28 -2.29
C LEU A 243 12.23 21.49 -3.79
N GLY A 244 12.49 22.69 -4.27
CA GLY A 244 12.46 23.00 -5.69
C GLY A 244 13.83 22.79 -6.34
N TRP A 245 13.83 22.14 -7.51
CA TRP A 245 15.02 21.95 -8.34
C TRP A 245 14.68 22.09 -9.83
N VAL A 246 15.70 22.03 -10.68
CA VAL A 246 15.56 22.16 -12.14
C VAL A 246 16.27 20.96 -12.75
N ILE A 247 15.60 20.29 -13.68
CA ILE A 247 16.18 19.23 -14.50
C ILE A 247 16.45 19.82 -15.88
N PRO A 248 17.72 20.11 -16.24
CA PRO A 248 18.07 20.68 -17.54
C PRO A 248 17.56 19.84 -18.72
N GLU A 249 17.60 18.51 -18.60
CA GLU A 249 17.19 17.55 -19.63
C GLU A 249 15.73 17.69 -20.01
N TYR A 250 14.87 18.04 -19.05
CA TYR A 250 13.44 18.27 -19.28
C TYR A 250 13.10 19.73 -19.52
N ASN A 251 14.08 20.64 -19.38
CA ASN A 251 13.90 22.09 -19.42
C ASN A 251 12.75 22.56 -18.51
N ARG A 252 12.66 21.98 -17.31
CA ARG A 252 11.58 22.23 -16.34
C ARG A 252 12.10 22.30 -14.92
N ALA A 253 11.45 23.14 -14.12
CA ALA A 253 11.53 23.16 -12.68
C ALA A 253 10.55 22.13 -12.11
N GLN A 254 10.94 21.50 -11.02
CA GLN A 254 10.16 20.47 -10.34
C GLN A 254 10.06 20.77 -8.85
N ILE A 255 8.90 20.47 -8.29
CA ILE A 255 8.69 20.34 -6.84
C ILE A 255 9.06 18.91 -6.50
N SER A 256 10.26 18.69 -5.98
CA SER A 256 10.71 17.34 -5.57
C SER A 256 10.29 17.06 -4.15
N MET A 257 9.55 15.97 -3.95
CA MET A 257 8.93 15.62 -2.68
C MET A 257 9.24 14.17 -2.31
N ASN A 258 9.52 13.95 -1.03
CA ASN A 258 9.60 12.63 -0.42
C ASN A 258 8.43 12.50 0.55
N LEU A 259 7.47 11.65 0.19
CA LEU A 259 6.35 11.26 1.04
C LEU A 259 6.87 10.14 1.94
N THR A 260 7.17 10.44 3.20
CA THR A 260 7.69 9.46 4.15
C THR A 260 6.58 8.60 4.75
N ASN A 261 5.32 9.01 4.62
CA ASN A 261 4.15 8.19 4.92
C ASN A 261 2.95 8.59 4.04
N TYR A 262 2.77 7.85 2.94
CA TYR A 262 1.70 8.12 1.97
C TYR A 262 0.29 7.84 2.49
N LYS A 263 0.15 7.11 3.61
CA LYS A 263 -1.14 6.84 4.27
C LYS A 263 -1.65 8.06 5.06
N ILE A 264 -0.74 8.97 5.45
CA ILE A 264 -1.08 10.22 6.15
C ILE A 264 -1.20 11.38 5.17
N SER A 265 -0.25 11.51 4.25
CA SER A 265 -0.28 12.54 3.20
C SER A 265 -0.22 11.86 1.85
N SER A 266 -1.40 11.77 1.23
CA SER A 266 -1.59 11.03 0.00
C SER A 266 -0.96 11.76 -1.20
N ILE A 267 -0.62 10.99 -2.24
CA ILE A 267 -0.02 11.54 -3.46
C ILE A 267 -0.98 12.51 -4.20
N HIS A 268 -2.28 12.22 -4.19
CA HIS A 268 -3.28 13.01 -4.88
C HIS A 268 -3.60 14.32 -4.14
N ASP A 269 -3.64 14.32 -2.81
CA ASP A 269 -3.84 15.56 -2.04
C ASP A 269 -2.66 16.52 -2.23
N ILE A 270 -1.44 15.97 -2.24
CA ILE A 270 -0.22 16.75 -2.49
C ILE A 270 -0.22 17.32 -3.92
N TYR A 271 -0.59 16.53 -4.91
CA TYR A 271 -0.67 16.98 -6.30
C TYR A 271 -1.74 18.06 -6.49
N ASP A 272 -2.97 17.84 -6.01
CA ASP A 272 -4.05 18.82 -6.09
C ASP A 272 -3.66 20.14 -5.38
N ALA A 273 -3.02 20.05 -4.21
CA ALA A 273 -2.53 21.24 -3.50
C ALA A 273 -1.37 21.95 -4.24
N ALA A 274 -0.48 21.21 -4.91
CA ALA A 274 0.56 21.80 -5.73
C ALA A 274 -0.02 22.53 -6.95
N CYS A 275 -1.06 21.98 -7.58
CA CYS A 275 -1.82 22.64 -8.64
C CYS A 275 -2.44 23.95 -8.15
N GLU A 276 -3.15 23.93 -7.01
CA GLU A 276 -3.73 25.14 -6.40
C GLU A 276 -2.66 26.21 -6.11
N GLU A 277 -1.52 25.81 -5.54
CA GLU A 277 -0.42 26.75 -5.23
C GLU A 277 0.28 27.28 -6.49
N ALA A 278 0.40 26.47 -7.55
CA ALA A 278 0.91 26.93 -8.84
C ALA A 278 -0.02 27.97 -9.47
N GLU A 279 -1.34 27.73 -9.46
CA GLU A 279 -2.32 28.64 -10.02
C GLU A 279 -2.34 30.00 -9.34
N LYS A 280 -2.25 30.05 -8.00
CA LYS A 280 -2.13 31.30 -7.23
C LYS A 280 -0.94 32.17 -7.66
N ARG A 281 0.07 31.57 -8.30
CA ARG A 281 1.30 32.21 -8.77
C ARG A 281 1.35 32.38 -10.29
N GLY A 282 0.26 32.10 -11.00
CA GLY A 282 0.19 32.19 -12.46
C GLY A 282 0.96 31.09 -13.18
N LEU A 283 1.31 30.01 -12.49
CA LEU A 283 2.01 28.85 -13.05
C LEU A 283 1.02 27.75 -13.42
N ARG A 284 1.53 26.74 -14.13
CA ARG A 284 0.82 25.50 -14.45
C ARG A 284 1.66 24.32 -14.01
N VAL A 285 1.03 23.39 -13.30
CA VAL A 285 1.53 22.03 -13.19
C VAL A 285 1.28 21.32 -14.51
N THR A 286 2.31 20.72 -15.10
CA THR A 286 2.22 20.02 -16.39
C THR A 286 2.01 18.52 -16.24
N GLY A 287 2.28 17.99 -15.05
CA GLY A 287 2.23 16.59 -14.71
C GLY A 287 3.23 16.29 -13.60
N SER A 288 3.64 15.03 -13.49
CA SER A 288 4.51 14.59 -12.41
C SER A 288 5.29 13.32 -12.78
N GLU A 289 6.11 12.85 -11.86
CA GLU A 289 7.00 11.71 -12.06
C GLU A 289 7.20 10.96 -10.73
N ILE A 290 7.20 9.63 -10.79
CA ILE A 290 7.66 8.77 -9.70
C ILE A 290 9.11 8.35 -9.95
N VAL A 291 9.99 8.76 -9.02
CA VAL A 291 11.37 8.31 -9.00
C VAL A 291 11.45 7.00 -8.22
N GLY A 292 11.82 5.92 -8.91
CA GLY A 292 11.83 4.57 -8.34
C GLY A 292 10.48 3.88 -8.45
N LEU A 293 9.97 3.38 -7.33
CA LEU A 293 8.80 2.49 -7.24
C LEU A 293 7.72 3.10 -6.35
N ILE A 294 6.46 2.70 -6.55
CA ILE A 294 5.30 3.13 -5.77
C ILE A 294 4.47 1.91 -5.29
N PRO A 295 3.97 1.87 -4.05
CA PRO A 295 3.05 0.82 -3.59
C PRO A 295 1.70 0.90 -4.31
N TYR A 296 1.11 -0.24 -4.63
CA TYR A 296 -0.21 -0.34 -5.25
C TYR A 296 -1.26 0.46 -4.48
N GLN A 297 -1.29 0.38 -3.15
CA GLN A 297 -2.29 1.07 -2.34
C GLN A 297 -2.21 2.60 -2.47
N ALA A 298 -1.01 3.15 -2.73
CA ALA A 298 -0.83 4.60 -2.91
C ALA A 298 -1.43 5.07 -4.24
N ILE A 299 -1.20 4.31 -5.31
CA ILE A 299 -1.73 4.63 -6.64
C ILE A 299 -3.22 4.28 -6.78
N GLU A 300 -3.67 3.19 -6.15
CA GLU A 300 -5.08 2.80 -6.03
C GLU A 300 -5.88 3.89 -5.33
N SER A 301 -5.36 4.39 -4.20
CA SER A 301 -5.96 5.49 -3.44
C SER A 301 -6.16 6.74 -4.32
N ALA A 302 -5.16 7.10 -5.14
CA ALA A 302 -5.29 8.19 -6.10
C ALA A 302 -6.33 7.92 -7.20
N GLY A 303 -6.35 6.71 -7.77
CA GLY A 303 -7.34 6.32 -8.78
C GLY A 303 -8.77 6.42 -8.24
N LYS A 304 -9.01 5.88 -7.03
CA LYS A 304 -10.29 5.96 -6.32
C LYS A 304 -10.69 7.41 -6.01
N HIS A 305 -9.74 8.26 -5.58
CA HIS A 305 -9.98 9.68 -5.33
C HIS A 305 -10.47 10.40 -6.58
N TYR A 306 -9.75 10.27 -7.69
CA TYR A 306 -10.10 10.98 -8.93
C TYR A 306 -11.39 10.43 -9.55
N LEU A 307 -11.67 9.13 -9.48
CA LEU A 307 -12.97 8.58 -9.88
C LEU A 307 -14.13 9.20 -9.10
N LYS A 308 -14.01 9.27 -7.76
CA LYS A 308 -15.01 9.90 -6.90
C LYS A 308 -15.18 11.38 -7.24
N LYS A 309 -14.07 12.11 -7.50
CA LYS A 309 -14.09 13.52 -7.94
C LYS A 309 -14.79 13.70 -9.29
N MET A 310 -14.67 12.74 -10.20
CA MET A 310 -15.41 12.70 -11.48
C MET A 310 -16.87 12.24 -11.34
N GLY A 311 -17.33 11.90 -10.13
CA GLY A 311 -18.66 11.33 -9.89
C GLY A 311 -18.84 9.94 -10.51
N LYS A 312 -17.73 9.18 -10.64
CA LYS A 312 -17.68 7.80 -11.12
C LYS A 312 -17.42 6.82 -9.97
N SER A 313 -17.69 5.55 -10.24
CA SER A 313 -17.45 4.47 -9.28
C SER A 313 -15.97 4.14 -9.14
N PRO A 314 -15.46 3.93 -7.91
CA PRO A 314 -14.16 3.29 -7.68
C PRO A 314 -14.18 1.76 -7.87
N GLY A 315 -15.35 1.13 -8.02
CA GLY A 315 -15.50 -0.32 -8.16
C GLY A 315 -15.19 -0.84 -9.57
N ILE A 316 -13.98 -0.59 -10.06
CA ILE A 316 -13.47 -1.01 -11.38
C ILE A 316 -12.22 -1.90 -11.22
N PRO A 317 -11.78 -2.62 -12.28
CA PRO A 317 -10.57 -3.44 -12.21
C PRO A 317 -9.31 -2.68 -11.72
N PRO A 318 -8.38 -3.35 -10.99
CA PRO A 318 -7.16 -2.74 -10.47
C PRO A 318 -6.33 -1.97 -11.49
N ILE A 319 -6.16 -2.52 -12.70
CA ILE A 319 -5.39 -1.87 -13.75
C ILE A 319 -6.05 -0.57 -14.23
N ASP A 320 -7.38 -0.51 -14.24
CA ASP A 320 -8.11 0.68 -14.64
C ASP A 320 -8.00 1.78 -13.56
N LEU A 321 -8.03 1.41 -12.28
CA LEU A 321 -7.72 2.34 -11.17
C LEU A 321 -6.34 2.97 -11.32
N VAL A 322 -5.34 2.15 -11.63
CA VAL A 322 -3.96 2.59 -11.87
C VAL A 322 -3.90 3.53 -13.08
N ASN A 323 -4.57 3.20 -14.18
CA ASN A 323 -4.62 4.03 -15.38
C ASN A 323 -5.25 5.40 -15.12
N ILE A 324 -6.33 5.46 -14.33
CA ILE A 324 -6.95 6.73 -13.92
C ILE A 324 -5.97 7.57 -13.08
N ALA A 325 -5.26 6.94 -12.15
CA ALA A 325 -4.27 7.64 -11.33
C ALA A 325 -3.12 8.21 -12.18
N ILE A 326 -2.59 7.42 -13.12
CA ILE A 326 -1.52 7.83 -14.05
C ILE A 326 -1.93 9.06 -14.84
N GLN A 327 -3.13 9.05 -15.41
CA GLN A 327 -3.63 10.15 -16.22
C GLN A 327 -3.91 11.40 -15.37
N SER A 328 -4.51 11.22 -14.19
CA SER A 328 -4.94 12.33 -13.33
C SER A 328 -3.77 13.06 -12.68
N LEU A 329 -2.73 12.32 -12.29
CA LEU A 329 -1.49 12.88 -11.73
C LEU A 329 -0.49 13.30 -12.82
N GLY A 330 -0.72 12.92 -14.08
CA GLY A 330 0.21 13.15 -15.18
C GLY A 330 1.55 12.45 -14.99
N LEU A 331 1.56 11.21 -14.49
CA LEU A 331 2.79 10.46 -14.14
C LEU A 331 3.70 10.18 -15.36
N SER A 332 3.18 10.35 -16.57
CA SER A 332 3.88 10.11 -17.83
C SER A 332 4.35 11.41 -18.52
N ASP A 333 4.41 12.54 -17.81
CA ASP A 333 4.69 13.86 -18.42
C ASP A 333 6.13 14.01 -18.95
N VAL A 334 7.13 13.50 -18.22
CA VAL A 334 8.56 13.62 -18.61
C VAL A 334 9.21 12.28 -18.98
N THR A 335 8.63 11.17 -18.53
CA THR A 335 9.10 9.81 -18.80
C THR A 335 7.91 8.86 -18.86
N ASP A 336 8.02 7.77 -19.61
CA ASP A 336 6.97 6.74 -19.61
C ASP A 336 6.77 6.13 -18.21
N PHE A 337 5.51 5.94 -17.83
CA PHE A 337 5.13 5.21 -16.64
C PHE A 337 4.54 3.86 -17.03
N ASN A 338 5.32 2.79 -16.88
CA ASN A 338 4.84 1.42 -17.04
C ASN A 338 4.43 0.82 -15.69
N PRO A 339 3.14 0.53 -15.45
CA PRO A 339 2.68 -0.05 -14.18
C PRO A 339 3.41 -1.34 -13.78
N SER A 340 3.75 -2.21 -14.74
CA SER A 340 4.39 -3.50 -14.44
C SER A 340 5.76 -3.35 -13.79
N ASP A 341 6.42 -2.23 -14.05
CA ASP A 341 7.80 -1.98 -13.64
C ASP A 341 7.86 -1.05 -12.42
N LYS A 342 6.83 -0.21 -12.25
CA LYS A 342 6.80 0.88 -11.27
C LYS A 342 5.93 0.60 -10.05
N VAL A 343 4.87 -0.21 -10.20
CA VAL A 343 3.88 -0.44 -9.13
C VAL A 343 4.17 -1.75 -8.40
N LEU A 344 4.46 -1.65 -7.11
CA LEU A 344 4.73 -2.79 -6.24
C LEU A 344 3.45 -3.31 -5.58
N GLY A 345 3.30 -4.63 -5.55
CA GLY A 345 2.15 -5.27 -4.89
C GLY A 345 0.83 -5.09 -5.63
N MET A 346 0.88 -4.86 -6.96
CA MET A 346 -0.33 -4.87 -7.79
C MET A 346 -1.01 -6.24 -7.68
N PRO A 347 -2.35 -6.30 -7.48
CA PRO A 347 -3.09 -7.55 -7.46
C PRO A 347 -2.82 -8.36 -8.73
N LYS A 348 -2.51 -9.64 -8.55
CA LYS A 348 -2.26 -10.59 -9.64
C LYS A 348 -3.08 -11.83 -9.39
N ILE A 349 -3.74 -12.29 -10.45
CA ILE A 349 -4.30 -13.63 -10.49
C ILE A 349 -3.16 -14.56 -10.92
N ASN A 350 -2.73 -15.44 -10.03
CA ASN A 350 -1.60 -16.34 -10.29
C ASN A 350 -2.03 -17.71 -10.84
N GLY A 351 -3.33 -17.99 -10.85
CA GLY A 351 -3.90 -19.26 -11.31
C GLY A 351 -3.72 -19.47 -12.81
N GLU A 352 -3.31 -20.68 -13.20
CA GLU A 352 -3.14 -21.03 -14.62
C GLU A 352 -4.48 -20.99 -15.34
N LEU A 353 -5.52 -21.59 -14.76
CA LEU A 353 -6.85 -21.69 -15.35
C LEU A 353 -7.50 -20.32 -15.49
N ALA A 354 -7.43 -19.49 -14.44
CA ALA A 354 -8.01 -18.15 -14.45
C ALA A 354 -7.34 -17.21 -15.48
N ASN A 355 -6.11 -17.49 -15.91
CA ASN A 355 -5.39 -16.70 -16.92
C ASN A 355 -5.48 -17.29 -18.35
N ARG A 356 -6.13 -18.44 -18.54
CA ARG A 356 -6.34 -19.01 -19.89
C ARG A 356 -7.31 -18.16 -20.70
N VAL A 357 -7.12 -18.17 -22.01
CA VAL A 357 -8.12 -17.64 -22.94
C VAL A 357 -9.39 -18.49 -22.79
N THR A 358 -10.56 -17.84 -22.82
CA THR A 358 -11.85 -18.50 -22.54
C THR A 358 -12.08 -19.77 -23.38
N PHE A 359 -11.71 -19.74 -24.66
CA PHE A 359 -11.81 -20.90 -25.54
C PHE A 359 -10.94 -22.07 -25.05
N ASP A 360 -9.69 -21.80 -24.69
CA ASP A 360 -8.76 -22.83 -24.21
C ASP A 360 -9.22 -23.42 -22.87
N LEU A 361 -9.83 -22.61 -21.99
CA LEU A 361 -10.41 -23.11 -20.75
C LEU A 361 -11.60 -24.06 -21.00
N ILE A 362 -12.47 -23.72 -21.96
CA ILE A 362 -13.60 -24.57 -22.35
C ILE A 362 -13.09 -25.92 -22.90
N ASP A 363 -12.11 -25.88 -23.80
CA ASP A 363 -11.48 -27.09 -24.34
C ASP A 363 -10.85 -27.91 -23.21
N GLU A 364 -10.09 -27.28 -22.31
CA GLU A 364 -9.44 -27.94 -21.17
C GLU A 364 -10.43 -28.68 -20.27
N VAL A 365 -11.54 -28.05 -19.88
CA VAL A 365 -12.61 -28.67 -19.07
C VAL A 365 -13.23 -29.90 -19.76
N SER A 366 -13.19 -29.96 -21.09
CA SER A 366 -13.74 -31.07 -21.88
C SER A 366 -12.76 -32.22 -22.14
N ARG A 367 -11.48 -32.09 -21.71
CA ARG A 367 -10.45 -33.12 -21.92
C ARG A 367 -10.66 -34.32 -20.99
N ASP A 368 -10.04 -35.44 -21.34
CA ASP A 368 -9.94 -36.64 -20.49
C ASP A 368 -8.93 -36.41 -19.35
N SER A 369 -9.25 -35.50 -18.44
CA SER A 369 -8.48 -35.11 -17.26
C SER A 369 -9.40 -34.99 -16.04
N PRO A 370 -8.96 -35.40 -14.84
CA PRO A 370 -9.76 -35.24 -13.62
C PRO A 370 -9.88 -33.78 -13.14
N ALA A 371 -9.05 -32.86 -13.65
CA ALA A 371 -9.10 -31.42 -13.36
C ALA A 371 -8.61 -30.60 -14.58
N PRO A 372 -9.12 -29.38 -14.83
CA PRO A 372 -10.13 -28.63 -14.07
C PRO A 372 -11.52 -29.27 -14.13
N GLY A 373 -12.27 -29.17 -13.02
CA GLY A 373 -13.57 -29.84 -12.86
C GLY A 373 -14.73 -28.89 -12.56
N GLY A 374 -15.80 -29.46 -12.00
CA GLY A 374 -17.03 -28.72 -11.69
C GLY A 374 -16.84 -27.58 -10.68
N GLY A 375 -15.88 -27.68 -9.76
CA GLY A 375 -15.59 -26.62 -8.79
C GLY A 375 -14.95 -25.38 -9.42
N SER A 376 -13.98 -25.55 -10.32
CA SER A 376 -13.42 -24.46 -11.13
C SER A 376 -14.50 -23.75 -11.97
N VAL A 377 -15.39 -24.51 -12.62
CA VAL A 377 -16.51 -23.95 -13.41
C VAL A 377 -17.54 -23.24 -12.52
N ALA A 378 -17.78 -23.77 -11.31
CA ALA A 378 -18.67 -23.13 -10.34
C ALA A 378 -18.17 -21.75 -9.91
N ALA A 379 -16.87 -21.65 -9.61
CA ALA A 379 -16.21 -20.40 -9.25
C ALA A 379 -16.23 -19.38 -10.41
N LEU A 380 -15.98 -19.82 -11.64
CA LEU A 380 -16.12 -19.00 -12.84
C LEU A 380 -17.56 -18.50 -13.04
N SER A 381 -18.56 -19.36 -12.87
CA SER A 381 -19.97 -18.98 -13.01
C SER A 381 -20.36 -17.90 -11.99
N GLY A 382 -19.96 -18.07 -10.72
CA GLY A 382 -20.17 -17.06 -9.68
C GLY A 382 -19.46 -15.73 -9.99
N SER A 383 -18.21 -15.78 -10.49
CA SER A 383 -17.44 -14.57 -10.81
C SER A 383 -18.04 -13.76 -11.96
N LEU A 384 -18.57 -14.44 -12.98
CA LEU A 384 -19.34 -13.80 -14.06
C LEU A 384 -20.66 -13.21 -13.53
N GLY A 385 -21.31 -13.91 -12.60
CA GLY A 385 -22.54 -13.46 -11.95
C GLY A 385 -22.37 -12.10 -11.25
N VAL A 386 -21.36 -11.99 -10.38
CA VAL A 386 -21.08 -10.72 -9.68
C VAL A 386 -20.58 -9.65 -10.63
N ALA A 387 -19.81 -10.01 -11.68
CA ALA A 387 -19.30 -9.06 -12.66
C ALA A 387 -20.43 -8.34 -13.41
N LEU A 388 -21.52 -9.04 -13.74
CA LEU A 388 -22.73 -8.42 -14.32
C LEU A 388 -23.37 -7.43 -13.34
N GLY A 389 -23.52 -7.80 -12.06
CA GLY A 389 -24.05 -6.88 -11.04
C GLY A 389 -23.20 -5.61 -10.89
N VAL A 390 -21.88 -5.75 -10.88
CA VAL A 390 -20.92 -4.63 -10.83
C VAL A 390 -20.99 -3.76 -12.08
N MET A 391 -21.10 -4.37 -13.26
CA MET A 391 -21.28 -3.65 -14.53
C MET A 391 -22.53 -2.76 -14.49
N VAL A 392 -23.67 -3.31 -14.05
CA VAL A 392 -24.93 -2.55 -13.94
C VAL A 392 -24.77 -1.39 -12.96
N ALA A 393 -24.13 -1.61 -11.81
CA ALA A 393 -23.85 -0.54 -10.84
C ALA A 393 -23.02 0.61 -11.46
N ASN A 394 -21.96 0.26 -12.19
CA ASN A 394 -21.08 1.24 -12.85
C ASN A 394 -21.77 2.02 -13.98
N LEU A 395 -22.64 1.35 -14.75
CA LEU A 395 -23.44 1.99 -15.79
C LEU A 395 -24.50 2.93 -15.19
N CYS A 396 -25.19 2.52 -14.13
CA CYS A 396 -26.20 3.33 -13.46
C CYS A 396 -25.61 4.62 -12.88
N ILE A 397 -24.43 4.56 -12.24
CA ILE A 397 -23.74 5.76 -11.69
C ILE A 397 -23.50 6.83 -12.76
N SER A 398 -23.26 6.40 -13.99
CA SER A 398 -22.96 7.29 -15.12
C SER A 398 -24.20 7.85 -15.80
N LYS A 399 -25.39 7.34 -15.48
CA LYS A 399 -26.67 7.71 -16.10
C LYS A 399 -27.38 8.78 -15.29
N SER A 400 -28.11 9.67 -15.99
CA SER A 400 -28.98 10.66 -15.36
C SER A 400 -30.11 10.00 -14.59
N GLY A 401 -30.47 10.54 -13.43
CA GLY A 401 -31.54 10.02 -12.56
C GLY A 401 -31.03 9.16 -11.39
N PHE A 402 -29.73 8.90 -11.33
CA PHE A 402 -29.07 8.10 -10.28
C PHE A 402 -28.19 8.93 -9.35
N GLU A 403 -28.32 10.26 -9.37
CA GLU A 403 -27.47 11.19 -8.63
C GLU A 403 -27.50 10.94 -7.11
N GLU A 404 -28.68 10.64 -6.56
CA GLU A 404 -28.87 10.35 -5.12
C GLU A 404 -28.31 8.97 -4.73
N ASN A 405 -28.28 8.02 -5.66
CA ASN A 405 -27.83 6.64 -5.41
C ASN A 405 -26.34 6.42 -5.69
N LYS A 406 -25.59 7.42 -6.16
CA LYS A 406 -24.17 7.26 -6.55
C LYS A 406 -23.30 6.63 -5.46
N LYS A 407 -23.52 7.03 -4.20
CA LYS A 407 -22.75 6.49 -3.06
C LYS A 407 -23.03 5.01 -2.85
N GLU A 408 -24.30 4.61 -2.93
CA GLU A 408 -24.72 3.23 -2.74
C GLU A 408 -24.28 2.34 -3.90
N LEU A 409 -24.49 2.79 -5.14
CA LEU A 409 -24.01 2.10 -6.34
C LEU A 409 -22.48 1.94 -6.31
N GLY A 410 -21.75 2.94 -5.83
CA GLY A 410 -20.30 2.88 -5.67
C GLY A 410 -19.87 1.80 -4.68
N SER A 411 -20.56 1.69 -3.54
CA SER A 411 -20.35 0.61 -2.57
C SER A 411 -20.69 -0.76 -3.15
N ILE A 412 -21.80 -0.89 -3.87
CA ILE A 412 -22.17 -2.15 -4.55
C ILE A 412 -21.05 -2.60 -5.51
N ALA A 413 -20.49 -1.66 -6.27
CA ALA A 413 -19.42 -1.94 -7.21
C ALA A 413 -18.11 -2.32 -6.49
N GLU A 414 -17.72 -1.63 -5.40
CA GLU A 414 -16.53 -1.99 -4.60
C GLU A 414 -16.68 -3.38 -3.97
N ASP A 415 -17.78 -3.63 -3.26
CA ASP A 415 -18.06 -4.93 -2.63
C ASP A 415 -18.06 -6.06 -3.67
N GLY A 416 -18.63 -5.80 -4.85
CA GLY A 416 -18.68 -6.76 -5.94
C GLY A 416 -17.31 -7.05 -6.57
N GLN A 417 -16.39 -6.09 -6.64
CA GLN A 417 -15.01 -6.35 -7.09
C GLN A 417 -14.28 -7.29 -6.12
N GLU A 418 -14.44 -7.12 -4.80
CA GLU A 418 -13.84 -8.00 -3.79
C GLU A 418 -14.37 -9.44 -3.90
N ILE A 419 -15.69 -9.59 -4.08
CA ILE A 419 -16.33 -10.91 -4.28
C ILE A 419 -15.82 -11.55 -5.58
N LYS A 420 -15.71 -10.76 -6.65
CA LYS A 420 -15.20 -11.22 -7.95
C LYS A 420 -13.77 -11.71 -7.83
N GLU A 421 -12.90 -10.97 -7.16
CA GLU A 421 -11.49 -11.33 -6.97
C GLU A 421 -11.36 -12.68 -6.25
N PHE A 422 -12.12 -12.88 -5.17
CA PHE A 422 -12.15 -14.18 -4.49
C PHE A 422 -12.58 -15.32 -5.42
N LEU A 423 -13.70 -15.15 -6.14
CA LEU A 423 -14.24 -16.19 -7.01
C LEU A 423 -13.31 -16.51 -8.19
N VAL A 424 -12.59 -15.51 -8.72
CA VAL A 424 -11.59 -15.74 -9.77
C VAL A 424 -10.41 -16.55 -9.24
N ASN A 425 -9.90 -16.24 -8.04
CA ASN A 425 -8.84 -17.04 -7.42
C ASN A 425 -9.30 -18.49 -7.12
N ALA A 426 -10.58 -18.65 -6.74
CA ALA A 426 -11.16 -19.95 -6.46
C ALA A 426 -11.25 -20.89 -7.67
N ILE A 427 -11.09 -20.39 -8.90
CA ILE A 427 -11.04 -21.21 -10.14
C ILE A 427 -9.90 -22.23 -10.05
N ASP A 428 -8.73 -21.78 -9.60
CA ASP A 428 -7.54 -22.62 -9.48
C ASP A 428 -7.42 -23.27 -8.10
N GLU A 429 -7.87 -22.60 -7.03
CA GLU A 429 -7.79 -23.14 -5.67
C GLU A 429 -8.51 -24.48 -5.50
N ASP A 430 -9.61 -24.70 -6.24
CA ASP A 430 -10.34 -25.98 -6.22
C ASP A 430 -9.46 -27.14 -6.71
N THR A 431 -8.79 -26.94 -7.83
CA THR A 431 -7.86 -27.93 -8.40
C THR A 431 -6.67 -28.14 -7.47
N ASN A 432 -6.06 -27.06 -6.97
CA ASN A 432 -4.92 -27.11 -6.07
C ASN A 432 -5.24 -27.81 -4.74
N ALA A 433 -6.44 -27.61 -4.19
CA ALA A 433 -6.87 -28.26 -2.95
C ALA A 433 -7.08 -29.77 -3.14
N PHE A 434 -7.58 -30.18 -4.31
CA PHE A 434 -7.77 -31.60 -4.62
C PHE A 434 -6.45 -32.35 -4.86
N ASP A 435 -5.42 -31.67 -5.35
CA ASP A 435 -4.08 -32.25 -5.52
C ASP A 435 -3.50 -32.79 -4.20
N GLU A 436 -3.82 -32.18 -3.06
CA GLU A 436 -3.40 -32.68 -1.75
C GLU A 436 -4.05 -34.03 -1.41
N VAL A 437 -5.31 -34.25 -1.83
CA VAL A 437 -5.97 -35.55 -1.72
C VAL A 437 -5.28 -36.58 -2.60
N ILE A 438 -4.94 -36.23 -3.84
CA ILE A 438 -4.21 -37.10 -4.76
C ILE A 438 -2.83 -37.46 -4.21
N LYS A 439 -2.09 -36.49 -3.66
CA LYS A 439 -0.79 -36.72 -3.02
C LYS A 439 -0.93 -37.69 -1.84
N ALA A 440 -1.94 -37.50 -1.00
CA ALA A 440 -2.22 -38.42 0.10
C ALA A 440 -2.59 -39.84 -0.40
N MET A 441 -3.37 -39.95 -1.47
CA MET A 441 -3.72 -41.24 -2.07
C MET A 441 -2.50 -42.03 -2.56
N ARG A 442 -1.47 -41.34 -3.06
CA ARG A 442 -0.21 -41.91 -3.58
C ARG A 442 0.81 -42.30 -2.49
N MET A 443 0.54 -41.99 -1.22
CA MET A 443 1.45 -42.37 -0.12
C MET A 443 1.58 -43.91 0.02
N PRO A 444 2.71 -44.41 0.55
CA PRO A 444 2.94 -45.84 0.78
C PRO A 444 1.85 -46.52 1.62
N LYS A 445 1.73 -47.83 1.47
CA LYS A 445 0.71 -48.64 2.16
C LYS A 445 1.25 -49.97 2.72
N ASP A 446 2.57 -50.05 2.86
CA ASP A 446 3.29 -51.29 3.13
C ASP A 446 3.26 -51.67 4.62
N SER A 447 3.34 -50.67 5.52
CA SER A 447 3.22 -50.88 6.97
C SER A 447 1.90 -50.35 7.54
N ASP A 448 1.52 -50.84 8.73
CA ASP A 448 0.34 -50.31 9.44
C ASP A 448 0.53 -48.87 9.90
N THR A 449 1.78 -48.44 10.12
CA THR A 449 2.13 -47.04 10.34
C THR A 449 1.90 -46.19 9.09
N ASP A 450 2.26 -46.70 7.91
CA ASP A 450 2.03 -45.99 6.64
C ASP A 450 0.54 -45.87 6.34
N LYS A 451 -0.22 -46.95 6.55
CA LYS A 451 -1.68 -46.93 6.36
C LYS A 451 -2.36 -45.90 7.26
N LYS A 452 -1.97 -45.82 8.54
CA LYS A 452 -2.51 -44.82 9.49
C LYS A 452 -2.12 -43.39 9.10
N LEU A 453 -0.87 -43.17 8.70
CA LEU A 453 -0.41 -41.86 8.28
C LEU A 453 -1.12 -41.42 6.98
N ARG A 454 -1.24 -42.32 6.02
CA ARG A 454 -1.99 -42.13 4.78
C ARG A 454 -3.45 -41.80 5.05
N ASP A 455 -4.15 -42.56 5.90
CA ASP A 455 -5.55 -42.30 6.26
C ASP A 455 -5.70 -40.93 6.92
N LYS A 456 -4.82 -40.58 7.86
CA LYS A 456 -4.80 -39.26 8.48
C LYS A 456 -4.61 -38.15 7.45
N LYS A 457 -3.65 -38.28 6.54
CA LYS A 457 -3.37 -37.29 5.49
C LYS A 457 -4.51 -37.18 4.48
N MET A 458 -5.16 -38.29 4.11
CA MET A 458 -6.36 -38.24 3.27
C MET A 458 -7.51 -37.51 3.96
N GLN A 459 -7.76 -37.76 5.26
CA GLN A 459 -8.81 -37.07 6.01
C GLN A 459 -8.51 -35.56 6.16
N GLU A 460 -7.25 -35.17 6.38
CA GLU A 460 -6.82 -33.77 6.35
C GLU A 460 -7.04 -33.15 4.96
N GLY A 461 -6.62 -33.84 3.89
CA GLY A 461 -6.79 -33.39 2.52
C GLY A 461 -8.25 -33.19 2.12
N TYR A 462 -9.14 -34.12 2.44
CA TYR A 462 -10.57 -33.96 2.15
C TYR A 462 -11.21 -32.80 2.89
N LYS A 463 -10.80 -32.50 4.13
CA LYS A 463 -11.28 -31.30 4.84
C LYS A 463 -10.86 -30.03 4.12
N VAL A 464 -9.60 -29.92 3.69
CA VAL A 464 -9.11 -28.77 2.90
C VAL A 464 -9.84 -28.67 1.56
N ALA A 465 -9.98 -29.79 0.83
CA ALA A 465 -10.71 -29.84 -0.44
C ALA A 465 -12.22 -29.57 -0.30
N THR A 466 -12.80 -29.69 0.90
CA THR A 466 -14.19 -29.31 1.18
C THR A 466 -14.33 -27.81 1.46
N GLU A 467 -13.31 -27.18 2.05
CA GLU A 467 -13.36 -25.77 2.45
C GLU A 467 -13.42 -24.82 1.26
N VAL A 468 -12.68 -25.09 0.18
CA VAL A 468 -12.67 -24.22 -1.02
C VAL A 468 -14.05 -24.18 -1.67
N PRO A 469 -14.70 -25.30 -2.06
CA PRO A 469 -16.05 -25.27 -2.62
C PRO A 469 -17.08 -24.68 -1.66
N LEU A 470 -16.98 -24.93 -0.35
CA LEU A 470 -17.90 -24.35 0.62
C LEU A 470 -17.81 -22.81 0.63
N LYS A 471 -16.59 -22.26 0.61
CA LYS A 471 -16.39 -20.81 0.47
C LYS A 471 -16.88 -20.30 -0.88
N THR A 472 -16.71 -21.05 -1.97
CA THR A 472 -17.29 -20.70 -3.27
C THR A 472 -18.82 -20.58 -3.18
N VAL A 473 -19.52 -21.50 -2.50
CA VAL A 473 -20.97 -21.37 -2.25
C VAL A 473 -21.29 -20.08 -1.47
N GLU A 474 -20.52 -19.78 -0.42
CA GLU A 474 -20.70 -18.54 0.36
C GLU A 474 -20.52 -17.28 -0.49
N TYR A 475 -19.52 -17.25 -1.36
CA TYR A 475 -19.25 -16.09 -2.22
C TYR A 475 -20.22 -15.97 -3.39
N CYS A 476 -20.74 -17.09 -3.91
CA CYS A 476 -21.87 -17.08 -4.83
C CYS A 476 -23.15 -16.53 -4.15
N CYS A 477 -23.38 -16.84 -2.88
CA CYS A 477 -24.46 -16.21 -2.10
C CYS A 477 -24.23 -14.70 -1.93
N LYS A 478 -23.00 -14.27 -1.67
CA LYS A 478 -22.66 -12.84 -1.63
C LYS A 478 -22.86 -12.17 -3.00
N SER A 479 -22.55 -12.85 -4.09
CA SER A 479 -22.85 -12.39 -5.45
C SER A 479 -24.35 -12.17 -5.65
N LEU A 480 -25.20 -13.12 -5.22
CA LEU A 480 -26.66 -12.93 -5.24
C LEU A 480 -27.11 -11.71 -4.42
N LYS A 481 -26.47 -11.41 -3.29
CA LYS A 481 -26.76 -10.20 -2.51
C LYS A 481 -26.39 -8.91 -3.26
N ILE A 482 -25.32 -8.92 -4.06
CA ILE A 482 -24.98 -7.82 -4.97
C ILE A 482 -26.10 -7.65 -6.01
N CYS A 483 -26.54 -8.76 -6.64
CA CYS A 483 -27.65 -8.77 -7.59
C CYS A 483 -28.98 -8.28 -6.97
N GLU A 484 -29.27 -8.64 -5.72
CA GLU A 484 -30.47 -8.18 -5.00
C GLU A 484 -30.42 -6.67 -4.76
N ARG A 485 -29.30 -6.14 -4.24
CA ARG A 485 -29.12 -4.70 -4.03
C ARG A 485 -29.25 -3.91 -5.33
N ILE A 486 -28.60 -4.38 -6.40
CA ILE A 486 -28.68 -3.66 -7.69
C ILE A 486 -30.07 -3.81 -8.33
N SER A 487 -30.82 -4.90 -8.11
CA SER A 487 -32.17 -5.06 -8.67
C SER A 487 -33.15 -3.95 -8.22
N GLU A 488 -32.94 -3.40 -7.02
CA GLU A 488 -33.74 -2.30 -6.47
C GLU A 488 -33.45 -0.99 -7.21
N LEU A 489 -32.17 -0.74 -7.48
CA LEU A 489 -31.67 0.50 -8.04
C LEU A 489 -31.52 0.48 -9.57
N MET A 490 -31.56 -0.67 -10.23
CA MET A 490 -31.19 -0.75 -11.64
C MET A 490 -32.14 0.04 -12.54
N ASP A 491 -31.57 0.55 -13.63
CA ASP A 491 -32.34 0.96 -14.78
C ASP A 491 -33.00 -0.24 -15.47
N VAL A 492 -34.23 -0.05 -15.94
CA VAL A 492 -35.03 -1.10 -16.59
C VAL A 492 -34.32 -1.70 -17.80
N SER A 493 -33.57 -0.90 -18.57
CA SER A 493 -32.86 -1.40 -19.75
C SER A 493 -31.73 -2.39 -19.42
N MET A 494 -31.40 -2.58 -18.14
CA MET A 494 -30.33 -3.46 -17.66
C MET A 494 -30.90 -4.62 -16.81
N ALA A 495 -32.23 -4.78 -16.75
CA ALA A 495 -32.87 -5.82 -15.95
C ALA A 495 -32.42 -7.24 -16.36
N SER A 496 -32.21 -7.48 -17.66
CA SER A 496 -31.71 -8.76 -18.18
C SER A 496 -30.32 -9.10 -17.65
N ASP A 497 -29.44 -8.11 -17.47
CA ASP A 497 -28.07 -8.32 -16.99
C ASP A 497 -28.08 -8.71 -15.50
N VAL A 498 -28.94 -8.07 -14.70
CA VAL A 498 -29.11 -8.41 -13.27
C VAL A 498 -29.70 -9.81 -13.11
N GLY A 499 -30.74 -10.15 -13.88
CA GLY A 499 -31.33 -11.49 -13.87
C GLY A 499 -30.32 -12.56 -14.28
N SER A 500 -29.57 -12.34 -15.37
CA SER A 500 -28.53 -13.25 -15.83
C SER A 500 -27.43 -13.43 -14.77
N GLY A 501 -27.00 -12.34 -14.13
CA GLY A 501 -26.03 -12.38 -13.04
C GLY A 501 -26.50 -13.21 -11.85
N ALA A 502 -27.78 -13.11 -11.48
CA ALA A 502 -28.36 -13.92 -10.42
C ALA A 502 -28.40 -15.41 -10.78
N TYR A 503 -28.82 -15.76 -12.01
CA TYR A 503 -28.83 -17.16 -12.47
C TYR A 503 -27.44 -17.78 -12.56
N MET A 504 -26.43 -17.02 -12.98
CA MET A 504 -25.03 -17.50 -12.94
C MET A 504 -24.56 -17.71 -11.50
N SER A 505 -24.92 -16.80 -10.59
CA SER A 505 -24.53 -16.92 -9.18
C SER A 505 -25.13 -18.14 -8.49
N ILE A 506 -26.43 -18.43 -8.69
CA ILE A 506 -27.05 -19.64 -8.14
C ILE A 506 -26.51 -20.92 -8.78
N ALA A 507 -26.25 -20.92 -10.10
CA ALA A 507 -25.65 -22.06 -10.78
C ALA A 507 -24.25 -22.36 -10.21
N GLY A 508 -23.44 -21.34 -9.97
CA GLY A 508 -22.17 -21.45 -9.25
C GLY A 508 -22.34 -22.04 -7.85
N ALA A 509 -23.30 -21.54 -7.06
CA ALA A 509 -23.57 -22.05 -5.71
C ALA A 509 -23.98 -23.54 -5.72
N GLN A 510 -24.90 -23.93 -6.60
CA GLN A 510 -25.37 -25.31 -6.69
C GLN A 510 -24.26 -26.26 -7.21
N SER A 511 -23.48 -25.81 -8.19
CA SER A 511 -22.36 -26.59 -8.73
C SER A 511 -21.26 -26.81 -7.68
N ALA A 512 -20.87 -25.76 -6.94
CA ALA A 512 -19.91 -25.88 -5.85
C ALA A 512 -20.44 -26.78 -4.71
N ALA A 513 -21.75 -26.77 -4.44
CA ALA A 513 -22.36 -27.64 -3.43
C ALA A 513 -22.21 -29.14 -3.75
N TYR A 514 -22.21 -29.54 -5.03
CA TYR A 514 -21.92 -30.93 -5.41
C TYR A 514 -20.50 -31.34 -5.01
N ASN A 515 -19.52 -30.44 -5.19
CA ASN A 515 -18.13 -30.66 -4.79
C ASN A 515 -17.96 -30.74 -3.27
N VAL A 516 -18.73 -29.95 -2.49
CA VAL A 516 -18.80 -30.12 -1.04
C VAL A 516 -19.33 -31.51 -0.68
N ARG A 517 -20.49 -31.89 -1.23
CA ARG A 517 -21.18 -33.14 -0.88
C ARG A 517 -20.36 -34.40 -1.23
N ILE A 518 -19.71 -34.42 -2.40
CA ILE A 518 -18.87 -35.57 -2.81
C ILE A 518 -17.65 -35.72 -1.88
N ASN A 519 -17.06 -34.63 -1.41
CA ASN A 519 -15.95 -34.66 -0.46
C ASN A 519 -16.40 -35.09 0.94
N LEU A 520 -17.56 -34.62 1.42
CA LEU A 520 -18.13 -35.03 2.70
C LEU A 520 -18.35 -36.55 2.80
N ASN A 521 -18.74 -37.21 1.71
CA ASN A 521 -18.89 -38.68 1.66
C ASN A 521 -17.58 -39.43 1.96
N SER A 522 -16.43 -38.77 1.83
CA SER A 522 -15.10 -39.33 2.06
C SER A 522 -14.54 -39.00 3.46
N ILE A 523 -15.25 -38.20 4.26
CA ILE A 523 -14.82 -37.75 5.59
C ILE A 523 -15.50 -38.59 6.68
N LYS A 524 -14.71 -39.15 7.60
CA LYS A 524 -15.20 -40.00 8.71
C LYS A 524 -15.66 -39.22 9.93
N ASP A 525 -15.26 -37.96 10.05
CA ASP A 525 -15.60 -37.09 11.18
C ASP A 525 -17.05 -36.60 11.09
N GLU A 526 -17.98 -37.38 11.65
CA GLU A 526 -19.43 -37.10 11.62
C GLU A 526 -19.79 -35.71 12.18
N LYS A 527 -19.07 -35.23 13.19
CA LYS A 527 -19.31 -33.90 13.76
C LYS A 527 -18.98 -32.80 12.74
N TYR A 528 -17.87 -32.97 12.02
CA TYR A 528 -17.50 -32.06 10.94
C TYR A 528 -18.51 -32.14 9.78
N VAL A 529 -18.87 -33.36 9.34
CA VAL A 529 -19.83 -33.57 8.24
C VAL A 529 -21.16 -32.89 8.54
N ASN A 530 -21.78 -33.20 9.68
CA ASN A 530 -23.07 -32.61 10.06
C ASN A 530 -23.01 -31.08 10.16
N LYS A 531 -21.89 -30.53 10.68
CA LYS A 531 -21.70 -29.08 10.78
C LYS A 531 -21.62 -28.43 9.40
N VAL A 532 -20.85 -29.00 8.48
CA VAL A 532 -20.67 -28.46 7.12
C VAL A 532 -21.95 -28.61 6.30
N GLU A 533 -22.63 -29.75 6.39
CA GLU A 533 -23.89 -30.00 5.68
C GLU A 533 -25.01 -29.06 6.14
N ALA A 534 -25.17 -28.86 7.45
CA ALA A 534 -26.14 -27.90 7.98
C ALA A 534 -25.85 -26.48 7.49
N LYS A 535 -24.56 -26.08 7.48
CA LYS A 535 -24.13 -24.77 6.98
C LYS A 535 -24.39 -24.63 5.47
N LEU A 536 -24.06 -25.66 4.68
CA LEU A 536 -24.29 -25.67 3.23
C LEU A 536 -25.76 -25.50 2.89
N ASN A 537 -26.64 -26.28 3.53
CA ASN A 537 -28.08 -26.24 3.26
C ASN A 537 -28.69 -24.88 3.65
N LEU A 538 -28.22 -24.27 4.73
CA LEU A 538 -28.64 -22.91 5.11
C LEU A 538 -28.28 -21.89 4.02
N ILE A 539 -27.03 -21.92 3.53
CA ILE A 539 -26.58 -20.98 2.49
C ILE A 539 -27.34 -21.19 1.19
N LEU A 540 -27.59 -22.44 0.78
CA LEU A 540 -28.34 -22.74 -0.44
C LEU A 540 -29.80 -22.26 -0.35
N SER A 541 -30.46 -22.46 0.79
CA SER A 541 -31.80 -21.94 1.01
C SER A 541 -31.85 -20.41 0.93
N ASP A 542 -30.84 -19.73 1.47
CA ASP A 542 -30.69 -18.28 1.30
C ASP A 542 -30.48 -17.88 -0.16
N CYS A 543 -29.69 -18.64 -0.92
CA CYS A 543 -29.48 -18.38 -2.34
C CYS A 543 -30.78 -18.51 -3.16
N GLU A 544 -31.57 -19.54 -2.91
CA GLU A 544 -32.86 -19.75 -3.58
C GLU A 544 -33.84 -18.61 -3.30
N ARG A 545 -33.93 -18.20 -2.04
CA ARG A 545 -34.76 -17.05 -1.63
C ARG A 545 -34.31 -15.75 -2.30
N LEU A 546 -32.99 -15.50 -2.36
CA LEU A 546 -32.44 -14.33 -3.03
C LEU A 546 -32.77 -14.35 -4.53
N LEU A 547 -32.59 -15.49 -5.19
CA LEU A 547 -32.92 -15.64 -6.61
C LEU A 547 -34.40 -15.35 -6.87
N GLU A 548 -35.31 -15.93 -6.10
CA GLU A 548 -36.75 -15.71 -6.27
C GLU A 548 -37.11 -14.22 -6.15
N ASN A 549 -36.56 -13.53 -5.13
CA ASN A 549 -36.73 -12.09 -4.96
C ASN A 549 -36.21 -11.28 -6.15
N ILE A 550 -35.01 -11.61 -6.64
CA ILE A 550 -34.38 -10.91 -7.76
C ILE A 550 -35.18 -11.15 -9.04
N SER A 551 -35.51 -12.40 -9.35
CA SER A 551 -36.27 -12.77 -10.54
C SER A 551 -37.61 -12.07 -10.57
N LYS A 552 -38.33 -12.03 -9.44
CA LYS A 552 -39.59 -11.29 -9.36
C LYS A 552 -39.42 -9.80 -9.70
N LYS A 553 -38.42 -9.13 -9.12
CA LYS A 553 -38.13 -7.71 -9.39
C LYS A 553 -37.69 -7.46 -10.84
N VAL A 554 -36.94 -8.38 -11.42
CA VAL A 554 -36.50 -8.31 -12.83
C VAL A 554 -37.71 -8.42 -13.75
N GLU A 555 -38.55 -9.43 -13.55
CA GLU A 555 -39.77 -9.65 -14.35
C GLU A 555 -40.80 -8.52 -14.17
N GLU A 556 -40.92 -7.91 -12.98
CA GLU A 556 -41.78 -6.75 -12.76
C GLU A 556 -41.31 -5.49 -13.52
N LYS A 557 -40.02 -5.42 -13.86
CA LYS A 557 -39.42 -4.29 -14.59
C LYS A 557 -39.34 -4.51 -16.10
N MET A 558 -39.46 -5.75 -16.58
CA MET A 558 -39.47 -6.11 -18.01
C MET A 558 -40.88 -5.99 -18.60
#